data_AF-A0A7X3IEU1-F1
#
_entry.id   AF-A0A7X3IEU1-F1
#
_cell.length_a   1.000
_cell.length_b   1.000
_cell.length_c   1.000
_cell.angle_alpha   90.00
_cell.angle_beta   90.00
_cell.angle_gamma   90.00
#
_symmetry.space_group_name_H-M   'P 1'
#
loop_
_entity.id
_entity.type
_entity.pdbx_description
1 polymer ?
#
loop_
_entity_poly.entity_id
_entity_poly.type
_entity_poly.pdbx_seq_one_letter_code
_entity_poly.pdbx_strand_id
1 'polypeptide(L)' 'SQERTAAMTPWLCDYNSRRPHSALGGQPPTSRLPKDNLLGNDI' A
#
# COMPACT_ATOMS: atom_id res chain seq x y z
N SER A 1 -12.49 10.65 -16.22
CA SER A 1 -11.31 10.52 -17.11
C SER A 1 -10.76 9.11 -16.94
N GLN A 2 -10.59 8.38 -18.05
CA GLN A 2 -10.01 7.02 -18.08
C GLN A 2 -8.51 7.05 -17.75
N GLU A 3 -7.82 8.14 -18.08
CA GLU A 3 -6.39 8.31 -17.87
C GLU A 3 -6.03 8.30 -16.38
N ARG A 4 -6.85 8.97 -15.54
CA ARG A 4 -6.67 8.94 -14.08
C ARG A 4 -6.80 7.52 -13.53
N THR A 5 -7.76 6.75 -14.03
CA THR A 5 -7.95 5.36 -13.60
C THR A 5 -6.77 4.49 -14.00
N ALA A 6 -6.26 4.65 -15.23
CA ALA A 6 -5.08 3.93 -15.71
C ALA A 6 -3.80 4.29 -14.91
N ALA A 7 -3.64 5.56 -14.53
CA ALA A 7 -2.52 6.04 -13.72
C ALA A 7 -2.63 5.65 -12.23
N MET A 8 -3.83 5.36 -11.73
CA MET A 8 -4.07 5.08 -10.31
C MET A 8 -3.36 3.81 -9.85
N THR A 9 -3.43 2.75 -10.64
CA THR A 9 -2.85 1.45 -10.30
C THR A 9 -1.33 1.53 -10.07
N PRO A 10 -0.52 2.02 -11.03
CA PRO A 10 0.92 2.13 -10.81
C PRO A 10 1.26 3.12 -9.68
N TRP A 11 0.51 4.21 -9.54
CA TRP A 11 0.71 5.18 -8.45
C TRP A 11 0.50 4.54 -7.07
N LEU A 12 -0.55 3.73 -6.89
CA LEU A 12 -0.86 3.08 -5.63
C LEU A 12 0.23 2.09 -5.23
N CYS A 13 0.75 1.31 -6.18
CA CYS A 13 1.84 0.37 -5.94
C CYS A 13 3.11 1.10 -5.46
N ASP A 14 3.47 2.20 -6.13
CA ASP A 14 4.66 2.97 -5.79
C ASP A 14 4.54 3.65 -4.42
N TYR A 15 3.40 4.32 -4.18
CA TYR A 15 3.11 4.98 -2.91
C TYR A 15 3.15 3.99 -1.73
N ASN A 16 2.45 2.86 -1.85
CA ASN A 16 2.37 1.88 -0.77
C ASN A 16 3.70 1.17 -0.50
N SER A 17 4.60 1.10 -1.48
CA SER A 17 5.87 0.36 -1.35
C SER A 17 7.08 1.22 -1.02
N ARG A 18 7.06 2.51 -1.40
CA ARG A 18 8.25 3.38 -1.32
C ARG A 18 8.09 4.59 -0.44
N ARG A 19 6.87 5.07 -0.19
CA ARG A 19 6.67 6.35 0.50
C ARG A 19 6.98 6.23 1.99
N PRO A 20 8.02 6.89 2.52
CA PRO A 20 8.30 6.83 3.95
C PRO A 20 7.23 7.59 4.73
N HIS A 21 6.74 6.99 5.82
CA HIS A 21 5.82 7.65 6.75
C HIS A 21 6.47 7.85 8.12
N SER A 22 6.44 9.08 8.62
CA SER A 22 6.98 9.43 9.95
C SER A 22 6.31 8.64 11.08
N ALA A 23 4.99 8.43 10.98
CA ALA A 23 4.23 7.59 11.92
C ALA A 23 4.66 6.11 11.93
N LEU A 24 5.38 5.66 10.91
CA LEU A 24 5.93 4.31 10.77
C LEU A 24 7.45 4.28 10.93
N GLY A 25 8.04 5.32 11.52
CA GLY A 25 9.51 5.41 11.66
C GLY A 25 10.25 5.52 10.33
N GLY A 26 9.60 6.08 9.31
CA GLY A 26 10.16 6.19 7.96
C GLY A 26 9.90 4.98 7.06
N GLN A 27 9.13 3.98 7.52
CA GLN A 27 8.77 2.83 6.72
C GLN A 27 7.58 3.12 5.79
N PRO A 28 7.45 2.38 4.67
CA PRO A 28 6.31 2.48 3.77
C PRO A 28 5.02 1.91 4.35
N PRO A 29 3.83 2.27 3.82
CA PRO A 29 2.53 1.78 4.29
C PRO A 29 2.45 0.25 4.40
N THR A 30 3.03 -0.47 3.44
CA THR A 30 3.02 -1.94 3.40
C THR A 30 3.74 -2.57 4.58
N SER A 31 4.69 -1.88 5.22
CA SER A 31 5.37 -2.38 6.42
C SER A 31 4.43 -2.52 7.63
N ARG A 32 3.25 -1.90 7.60
CA ARG A 32 2.21 -2.08 8.63
C ARG A 32 1.46 -3.39 8.51
N LEU A 33 1.47 -4.03 7.34
CA LEU A 33 0.69 -5.23 7.11
C LEU A 33 1.38 -6.39 7.83
N PRO A 34 0.76 -6.96 8.88
CA PRO A 34 1.21 -8.22 9.44
C PRO A 34 1.11 -9.29 8.35
N LYS A 35 2.13 -10.14 8.23
CA LYS A 35 2.16 -11.24 7.24
C LYS A 35 0.90 -12.11 7.28
N ASP A 36 0.27 -12.21 8.45
CA ASP A 36 -0.83 -13.13 8.72
C ASP A 36 -2.23 -12.50 8.51
N ASN A 37 -2.33 -11.19 8.25
CA ASN A 37 -3.62 -10.51 8.08
C ASN A 37 -4.33 -10.84 6.76
N LEU A 38 -3.69 -11.55 5.83
CA LEU A 38 -4.36 -12.10 4.64
C LEU A 38 -5.18 -13.36 4.96
N LEU A 39 -4.92 -14.05 6.08
CA LEU A 39 -5.53 -15.35 6.39
C LEU A 39 -6.83 -15.25 7.20
N GLY A 40 -7.22 -14.04 7.62
CA GLY A 40 -8.32 -13.82 8.58
C GLY A 40 -9.66 -13.37 7.99
N ASN A 41 -9.77 -13.21 6.66
CA ASN A 41 -10.97 -12.66 6.01
C ASN A 41 -11.66 -13.64 5.02
N ASP A 42 -11.26 -14.91 5.05
CA ASP A 42 -11.77 -15.96 4.16
C ASP A 42 -12.78 -16.91 4.85
N ILE A 43 -13.42 -16.48 5.96
CA ILE A 43 -14.48 -17.23 6.67
C ILE A 43 -15.81 -16.48 6.59
#